data_AF-A0A7J2R5T7-F1
#
_entry.id   AF-A0A7J2R5T7-F1
#
_cell.length_a   1.000
_cell.length_b   1.000
_cell.length_c   1.000
_cell.angle_alpha   90.00
_cell.angle_beta   90.00
_cell.angle_gamma   90.00
#
_symmetry.space_group_name_H-M   'P 1'
#
loop_
_entity.id
_entity.type
_entity.pdbx_description
1 polymer ?
#
loop_
_entity_poly.entity_id
_entity_poly.type
_entity_poly.pdbx_seq_one_letter_code
_entity_poly.pdbx_strand_id
1 'polypeptide(L)'
;PRTISLSSEFSKKMKRFCKDKKPDEYLFNISQAGYNQLLKRKLKELGIKDWTNFSSHNIRKTHGMYLKALGIGIAEICPRLGHDYNTYIKHYGSADVFSEKDMRAIRELLGDLYFRNRRF
;
A
#
# COMPACT_ATOMS: atom_id res chain seq x y z
N PRO A 1 9.74 10.80 -12.85
CA PRO A 1 9.92 9.77 -11.79
C PRO A 1 9.21 10.25 -10.52
N ARG A 2 8.60 9.35 -9.72
CA ARG A 2 7.85 9.73 -8.51
C ARG A 2 8.55 9.23 -7.26
N THR A 3 8.58 10.06 -6.22
CA THR A 3 9.15 9.70 -4.92
C THR A 3 8.05 9.18 -4.00
N ILE A 4 8.23 7.99 -3.43
CA ILE A 4 7.29 7.38 -2.49
C ILE A 4 7.97 7.28 -1.13
N SER A 5 7.33 7.84 -0.10
CA SER A 5 7.82 7.73 1.28
C SER A 5 7.55 6.34 1.84
N LEU A 6 8.48 5.84 2.65
CA LEU A 6 8.39 4.56 3.36
C LEU A 6 8.44 4.80 4.86
N SER A 7 7.79 3.95 5.66
CA SER A 7 7.92 4.02 7.11
C SER A 7 9.37 3.76 7.54
N SER A 8 9.77 4.29 8.70
CA SER A 8 11.12 4.09 9.23
C SER A 8 11.43 2.61 9.42
N GLU A 9 10.46 1.83 9.91
CA GLU A 9 10.61 0.39 10.13
C GLU A 9 10.76 -0.39 8.82
N PHE A 10 9.95 -0.09 7.81
CA PHE A 10 10.11 -0.72 6.50
C PHE A 10 11.43 -0.31 5.83
N SER A 11 11.82 0.95 5.97
CA SER A 11 13.09 1.47 5.45
C SER A 11 14.29 0.74 6.07
N LYS A 12 14.29 0.48 7.38
CA LYS A 12 15.34 -0.31 8.05
C LYS A 12 15.42 -1.73 7.49
N LYS A 13 14.27 -2.40 7.30
CA LYS A 13 14.21 -3.75 6.72
C LYS A 13 14.74 -3.76 5.29
N MET A 14 14.33 -2.80 4.47
CA MET A 14 14.80 -2.67 3.09
C MET A 14 16.30 -2.38 3.00
N LYS A 15 16.84 -1.50 3.86
CA LYS A 15 18.29 -1.25 3.94
C LYS A 15 19.07 -2.54 4.25
N ARG A 16 18.59 -3.34 5.21
CA ARG A 16 19.20 -4.64 5.53
C ARG A 16 19.13 -5.61 4.35
N PHE A 17 17.98 -5.68 3.68
CA PHE A 17 17.78 -6.53 2.51
C PHE A 17 18.66 -6.12 1.31
N CYS A 18 18.95 -4.83 1.16
CA CYS A 18 19.78 -4.32 0.07
C CYS A 18 21.28 -4.33 0.36
N LYS A 19 21.70 -4.73 1.58
CA LYS A 19 23.10 -4.66 2.01
C LYS A 19 24.06 -5.38 1.05
N ASP A 20 23.64 -6.52 0.52
CA ASP A 20 24.46 -7.38 -0.32
C ASP A 20 24.07 -7.30 -1.81
N LYS A 21 23.23 -6.31 -2.20
CA LYS A 21 22.80 -6.10 -3.58
C LYS A 21 23.74 -5.17 -4.33
N LYS A 22 23.98 -5.47 -5.60
CA LYS A 22 24.79 -4.59 -6.46
C LYS A 22 23.98 -3.37 -6.91
N PRO A 23 24.64 -2.23 -7.18
CA PRO A 23 24.05 -1.15 -7.95
C PRO A 23 23.46 -1.69 -9.25
N ASP A 24 22.36 -1.10 -9.70
CA ASP A 24 21.67 -1.42 -10.97
C ASP A 24 21.00 -2.81 -11.07
N GLU A 25 21.03 -3.64 -10.03
CA GLU A 25 20.21 -4.85 -9.96
C GLU A 25 18.76 -4.56 -9.52
N TYR A 26 17.81 -5.37 -10.01
CA TYR A 26 16.45 -5.34 -9.50
C TYR A 26 16.43 -5.67 -8.00
N LEU A 27 15.70 -4.86 -7.22
CA LEU A 27 15.48 -5.13 -5.79
C LEU A 27 14.89 -6.53 -5.57
N PHE A 28 13.92 -6.92 -6.40
CA PHE A 28 13.31 -8.23 -6.37
C PHE A 28 13.31 -8.82 -7.78
N ASN A 29 13.95 -9.98 -7.95
CA ASN A 29 13.93 -10.72 -9.20
C ASN A 29 12.75 -11.71 -9.19
N ILE A 30 11.53 -11.20 -9.29
CA ILE A 30 10.30 -11.99 -9.32
C ILE A 30 9.34 -11.46 -10.38
N SER A 31 8.72 -12.37 -11.12
CA SER A 31 7.67 -11.99 -12.09
C SER A 31 6.39 -11.57 -11.38
N GLN A 32 5.53 -10.83 -12.08
CA GLN A 32 4.20 -10.48 -11.57
C GLN A 32 3.36 -11.74 -11.23
N ALA A 33 3.47 -12.79 -12.04
CA ALA A 33 2.81 -14.07 -11.78
C ALA A 33 3.35 -14.72 -10.49
N GLY A 34 4.67 -14.74 -10.30
CA GLY A 34 5.31 -15.26 -9.08
C GLY A 34 4.88 -14.48 -7.84
N TYR A 35 4.84 -13.15 -7.91
CA TYR A 35 4.33 -12.31 -6.83
C TYR A 35 2.86 -12.62 -6.50
N ASN A 36 2.00 -12.75 -7.51
CA ASN A 36 0.59 -13.07 -7.31
C ASN A 36 0.39 -14.44 -6.65
N GLN A 37 1.20 -15.43 -7.01
CA GLN A 37 1.18 -16.75 -6.35
C GLN A 37 1.64 -16.65 -4.89
N LEU A 38 2.71 -15.90 -4.62
CA LEU A 38 3.20 -15.66 -3.26
C LEU A 38 2.12 -15.00 -2.39
N LEU A 39 1.47 -13.95 -2.91
CA LEU A 39 0.37 -13.26 -2.24
C LEU A 39 -0.77 -14.23 -1.91
N LYS A 40 -1.24 -14.98 -2.91
CA LYS A 40 -2.32 -15.96 -2.76
C LYS A 40 -2.00 -17.02 -1.72
N ARG A 41 -0.77 -17.55 -1.72
CA ARG A 41 -0.31 -18.52 -0.70
C ARG A 41 -0.37 -17.92 0.69
N LYS A 42 0.10 -16.68 0.88
CA LYS A 42 0.04 -15.99 2.18
C LYS A 42 -1.38 -15.68 2.63
N LEU A 43 -2.27 -15.28 1.74
CA LEU A 43 -3.68 -15.06 2.07
C LEU A 43 -4.38 -16.37 2.48
N LYS A 44 -4.05 -17.48 1.81
CA LYS A 44 -4.54 -18.82 2.20
C LYS A 44 -4.04 -19.22 3.60
N GLU A 45 -2.74 -19.03 3.87
CA GLU A 45 -2.14 -19.31 5.18
C GLU A 45 -2.82 -18.51 6.31
N LEU A 46 -3.23 -17.27 6.03
CA LEU A 46 -3.92 -16.39 6.98
C LEU A 46 -5.43 -16.67 7.11
N GLY A 47 -5.98 -17.64 6.37
CA GLY A 47 -7.41 -17.98 6.40
C GLY A 47 -8.32 -16.92 5.78
N ILE A 48 -7.81 -16.07 4.89
CA ILE A 48 -8.62 -15.05 4.20
C ILE A 48 -9.59 -15.73 3.23
N LYS A 49 -10.89 -15.44 3.39
CA LYS A 49 -11.94 -15.92 2.49
C LYS A 49 -11.71 -15.40 1.07
N ASP A 50 -12.00 -16.23 0.06
CA ASP A 50 -11.89 -15.89 -1.35
C ASP A 50 -10.49 -15.39 -1.77
N TRP A 51 -9.44 -15.87 -1.09
CA TRP A 51 -8.04 -15.47 -1.32
C TRP A 51 -7.57 -15.56 -2.78
N THR A 52 -8.20 -16.41 -3.59
CA THR A 52 -7.91 -16.56 -5.03
C THR A 52 -8.27 -15.32 -5.85
N ASN A 53 -9.21 -14.50 -5.38
CA ASN A 53 -9.71 -13.30 -6.05
C ASN A 53 -8.89 -12.04 -5.70
N PHE A 54 -7.91 -12.15 -4.80
CA PHE A 54 -7.05 -11.04 -4.42
C PHE A 54 -5.84 -10.87 -5.36
N SER A 55 -5.43 -9.61 -5.52
CA SER A 55 -4.26 -9.17 -6.28
C SER A 55 -3.57 -7.99 -5.58
N SER A 56 -2.37 -7.62 -6.04
CA SER A 56 -1.70 -6.38 -5.59
C SER A 56 -2.54 -5.13 -5.81
N HIS A 57 -3.41 -5.13 -6.83
CA HIS A 57 -4.27 -4.01 -7.11
C HIS A 57 -5.33 -3.80 -6.01
N ASN A 58 -5.81 -4.87 -5.36
CA ASN A 58 -6.69 -4.75 -4.21
C ASN A 58 -5.99 -4.02 -3.06
N ILE A 59 -4.72 -4.35 -2.78
CA ILE A 59 -3.92 -3.68 -1.74
C ILE A 59 -3.76 -2.20 -2.05
N ARG A 60 -3.46 -1.85 -3.32
CA ARG A 60 -3.41 -0.45 -3.78
C ARG A 60 -4.75 0.26 -3.63
N LYS A 61 -5.87 -0.42 -3.90
CA LYS A 61 -7.22 0.15 -3.70
C LYS A 61 -7.49 0.44 -2.23
N THR A 62 -7.24 -0.54 -1.35
CA THR A 62 -7.37 -0.39 0.10
C THR A 62 -6.53 0.78 0.61
N HIS A 63 -5.30 0.93 0.14
CA HIS A 63 -4.43 2.04 0.52
C HIS A 63 -5.00 3.40 0.09
N GLY A 64 -5.49 3.53 -1.15
CA GLY A 64 -6.14 4.77 -1.61
C GLY A 64 -7.38 5.14 -0.79
N MET A 65 -8.24 4.15 -0.49
CA MET A 65 -9.43 4.36 0.36
C MET A 65 -9.03 4.78 1.78
N TYR A 66 -7.96 4.20 2.33
CA TYR A 66 -7.44 4.57 3.64
C TYR A 66 -6.94 6.03 3.66
N LEU A 67 -6.21 6.47 2.62
CA LEU A 67 -5.80 7.88 2.51
C LEU A 67 -7.01 8.82 2.48
N LYS A 68 -8.07 8.44 1.76
CA LYS A 68 -9.32 9.22 1.72
C LYS A 68 -10.01 9.25 3.09
N ALA A 69 -10.05 8.14 3.81
CA ALA A 69 -10.59 8.06 5.17
C ALA A 69 -9.77 8.87 6.20
N LEU A 70 -8.48 9.09 5.95
CA LEU A 70 -7.67 10.04 6.71
C LEU A 70 -7.97 11.52 6.41
N GLY A 71 -8.87 11.81 5.47
CA GLY A 71 -9.22 13.17 5.06
C GLY A 71 -8.28 13.77 4.02
N ILE A 72 -7.37 12.99 3.43
CA ILE A 72 -6.44 13.50 2.42
C ILE A 72 -7.22 13.83 1.14
N GLY A 73 -6.96 15.02 0.58
CA GLY A 73 -7.63 15.49 -0.62
C GLY A 73 -7.35 14.60 -1.83
N ILE A 74 -8.36 14.41 -2.69
CA ILE A 74 -8.24 13.56 -3.90
C ILE A 74 -7.10 14.05 -4.80
N ALA A 75 -6.93 15.38 -4.91
CA ALA A 75 -5.84 16.00 -5.66
C ALA A 75 -4.44 15.55 -5.19
N GLU A 76 -4.28 15.20 -3.92
CA GLU A 76 -3.04 14.67 -3.36
C GLU A 76 -2.93 13.14 -3.49
N ILE A 77 -4.06 12.42 -3.43
CA ILE A 77 -4.09 10.95 -3.57
C ILE A 77 -3.82 10.53 -5.02
N CYS A 78 -4.39 11.22 -6.00
CA CYS A 78 -4.23 10.97 -7.44
C CYS A 78 -2.76 10.82 -7.88
N PRO A 79 -1.84 11.76 -7.60
CA PRO A 79 -0.43 11.63 -7.99
C PRO A 79 0.29 10.49 -7.24
N ARG A 80 -0.09 10.19 -5.98
CA ARG A 80 0.47 9.07 -5.21
C ARG A 80 0.13 7.72 -5.82
N LEU A 81 -1.10 7.56 -6.28
CA LEU A 81 -1.53 6.33 -6.96
C LEU A 81 -1.14 6.33 -8.44
N GLY A 82 -1.01 7.49 -9.08
CA GLY A 82 -0.85 7.60 -10.53
C GLY A 82 -2.17 7.44 -11.25
N HIS A 83 -3.21 8.08 -10.74
CA HIS A 83 -4.50 8.20 -11.37
C HIS A 83 -4.76 9.67 -11.70
N ASP A 84 -5.51 9.91 -12.76
CA ASP A 84 -6.25 11.17 -12.90
C ASP A 84 -7.46 11.19 -11.95
N TYR A 85 -8.11 12.36 -11.86
CA TYR A 85 -9.24 12.59 -10.96
C TYR A 85 -10.45 11.68 -11.29
N ASN A 86 -10.80 11.55 -12.57
CA ASN A 86 -11.97 10.81 -13.03
C ASN A 86 -11.80 9.31 -12.76
N THR A 87 -10.61 8.78 -13.03
CA THR A 87 -10.22 7.40 -12.73
C THR A 87 -10.30 7.12 -11.23
N TYR A 88 -9.92 8.07 -10.38
CA TYR A 88 -10.02 7.91 -8.93
C TYR A 88 -11.47 7.85 -8.45
N ILE A 89 -12.32 8.79 -8.88
CA ILE A 89 -13.74 8.82 -8.49
C ILE A 89 -14.46 7.53 -8.87
N LYS A 90 -14.21 7.00 -10.08
CA LYS A 90 -14.85 5.77 -10.58
C LYS A 90 -14.52 4.52 -9.74
N HIS A 91 -13.40 4.51 -9.03
CA HIS A 91 -12.87 3.31 -8.38
C HIS A 91 -12.80 3.37 -6.85
N TYR A 92 -13.00 4.55 -6.24
CA TYR A 92 -12.71 4.79 -4.81
C TYR A 92 -13.83 5.53 -4.06
N GLY A 93 -15.08 5.36 -4.50
CA GLY A 93 -16.23 6.19 -4.10
C GLY A 93 -16.79 6.03 -2.69
N SER A 94 -16.22 5.22 -1.79
CA SER A 94 -16.73 5.10 -0.41
C SER A 94 -15.60 4.98 0.62
N ALA A 95 -15.34 6.06 1.35
CA ALA A 95 -14.36 6.06 2.45
C ALA A 95 -14.94 5.45 3.74
N ASP A 96 -16.25 5.27 3.81
CA ASP A 96 -16.99 4.79 4.99
C ASP A 96 -16.85 3.28 5.24
N VAL A 97 -15.99 2.60 4.47
CA VAL A 97 -15.77 1.15 4.59
C VAL A 97 -14.87 0.76 5.77
N PHE A 98 -14.18 1.71 6.40
CA PHE A 98 -13.26 1.41 7.51
C PHE A 98 -13.91 1.74 8.85
N SER A 99 -13.93 0.75 9.75
CA SER A 99 -14.19 0.99 11.17
C SER A 99 -12.98 1.66 11.84
N GLU A 100 -13.17 2.23 13.03
CA GLU A 100 -12.06 2.77 13.83
C GLU A 100 -10.98 1.70 14.13
N LYS A 101 -11.42 0.44 14.31
CA LYS A 101 -10.54 -0.71 14.50
C LYS A 101 -9.66 -0.94 13.27
N ASP A 102 -10.24 -0.87 12.08
CA ASP A 102 -9.48 -1.04 10.83
C ASP A 102 -8.48 0.11 10.65
N MET A 103 -8.92 1.34 10.91
CA MET A 103 -8.06 2.54 10.85
C MET A 103 -6.86 2.42 11.80
N ARG A 104 -7.07 1.90 13.01
CA ARG A 104 -6.00 1.66 13.99
C ARG A 104 -5.03 0.58 13.52
N ALA A 105 -5.53 -0.56 13.06
CA ALA A 105 -4.69 -1.66 12.57
C ALA A 105 -3.83 -1.25 11.37
N ILE A 106 -4.39 -0.50 10.40
CA ILE A 106 -3.63 0.01 9.27
C ILE A 106 -2.58 1.02 9.72
N ARG A 107 -2.90 1.88 10.70
CA ARG A 107 -1.95 2.84 11.27
C ARG A 107 -0.77 2.15 11.96
N GLU A 108 -1.02 1.09 12.72
CA GLU A 108 0.02 0.27 13.35
C GLU A 108 0.92 -0.38 12.29
N LEU A 109 0.32 -0.93 11.22
CA LEU A 109 1.05 -1.55 10.11
C LEU A 109 1.95 -0.55 9.36
N LEU A 110 1.45 0.65 9.11
CA LEU A 110 2.15 1.69 8.34
C LEU A 110 3.11 2.52 9.22
N GLY A 111 3.05 2.35 10.54
CA GLY A 111 3.94 3.02 11.48
C GLY A 111 3.93 4.54 11.29
N ASP A 112 5.12 5.14 11.32
CA ASP A 112 5.31 6.60 11.26
C ASP A 112 5.06 7.25 9.88
N LEU A 113 4.66 6.48 8.86
CA LEU A 113 4.51 6.95 7.49
C LEU A 113 3.58 8.16 7.35
N TYR A 114 2.49 8.20 8.10
CA TYR A 114 1.49 9.28 8.03
C TYR A 114 1.37 10.11 9.31
N PHE A 115 2.20 9.82 10.32
CA PHE A 115 2.24 10.64 11.54
C PHE A 115 3.05 11.93 11.33
N ARG A 116 4.04 11.93 10.43
CA ARG A 116 4.90 13.09 10.18
C ARG A 116 4.23 14.24 9.45
N ASN A 117 3.01 14.05 8.91
CA ASN A 117 2.31 15.05 8.11
C ASN A 117 1.13 15.73 8.82
N ARG A 118 0.97 15.54 10.15
CA ARG A 118 0.05 16.37 10.94
C ARG A 118 0.82 17.53 11.59
N ARG A 119 1.28 18.46 10.76
CA ARG A 119 1.42 19.86 11.14
C ARG A 119 0.40 20.64 10.31
N PHE A 120 -0.83 20.64 10.80
CA PHE A 120 -1.82 21.67 10.50
C PHE A 120 -2.16 22.31 11.83
#